data_AF-A0A524GF28-F1
#
_entry.id   AF-A0A524GF28-F1
#
_cell.length_a   1.000
_cell.length_b   1.000
_cell.length_c   1.000
_cell.angle_alpha   90.00
_cell.angle_beta   90.00
_cell.angle_gamma   90.00
#
_symmetry.space_group_name_H-M   'P 1'
#
loop_
_entity.id
_entity.type
_entity.pdbx_description
1 polymer ?
#
loop_
_entity_poly.entity_id
_entity_poly.type
_entity_poly.pdbx_seq_one_letter_code
_entity_poly.pdbx_strand_id
1 'polypeptide(L)'
;MANQAWVTNPAWVNMAPIRSSINRGTERTGSASTRNVTHSNRVREICQYSLLFIVFFNAEEMGIIVETTVLRHLDAYYYRDTPEISYWRDAATNREVDIIVKSPAYHLPCAVKYKEKAPLDRTSGLAVYSESKGLGRAFLITKSDEDLGVTRLEGMDTQFLKVPSHILCYLLGQAERVLWK
;
A
#
# COMPACT_ATOMS: atom_id res chain seq x y z
N MET A 1 -28.59 7.66 34.06
CA MET A 1 -28.35 8.87 33.25
C MET A 1 -26.84 9.03 33.08
N ALA A 2 -26.30 8.63 31.92
CA ALA A 2 -24.99 9.05 31.42
C ALA A 2 -24.91 8.63 29.93
N ASN A 3 -25.74 9.27 29.12
CA ASN A 3 -25.75 9.15 27.67
C ASN A 3 -24.82 10.24 27.10
N GLN A 4 -24.17 9.95 25.96
CA GLN A 4 -23.66 10.94 24.97
C GLN A 4 -22.28 11.65 25.15
N ALA A 5 -21.27 11.06 25.79
CA ALA A 5 -19.94 11.71 25.85
C ALA A 5 -18.84 11.15 24.89
N TRP A 6 -19.09 10.05 24.17
CA TRP A 6 -18.01 9.36 23.42
C TRP A 6 -18.04 9.57 21.90
N VAL A 7 -18.95 10.40 21.38
CA VAL A 7 -19.16 10.58 19.92
C VAL A 7 -18.33 11.73 19.34
N THR A 8 -17.57 12.49 20.13
CA THR A 8 -16.96 13.75 19.67
C THR A 8 -15.44 13.85 19.85
N ASN A 9 -14.68 12.76 19.74
CA ASN A 9 -13.23 12.89 19.58
C ASN A 9 -12.88 13.13 18.09
N PRO A 10 -12.54 14.36 17.67
CA PRO A 10 -12.29 14.71 16.27
C PRO A 10 -11.00 14.11 15.69
N ALA A 11 -10.18 13.43 16.50
CA ALA A 11 -8.97 12.76 16.04
C ALA A 11 -9.27 11.54 15.15
N TRP A 12 -10.37 10.84 15.39
CA TRP A 12 -10.75 9.64 14.62
C TRP A 12 -11.45 9.96 13.30
N VAL A 13 -12.18 11.09 13.25
CA VAL A 13 -12.83 11.60 12.03
C VAL A 13 -11.78 12.07 10.99
N ASN A 14 -10.54 12.29 11.42
CA ASN A 14 -9.43 12.78 10.59
C ASN A 14 -8.39 11.72 10.22
N MET A 15 -8.69 10.41 10.38
CA MET A 15 -7.95 9.35 9.66
C MET A 15 -8.32 9.42 8.17
N ALA A 16 -7.86 10.48 7.52
CA ALA A 16 -8.10 10.65 6.11
C ALA A 16 -7.18 9.67 5.33
N PRO A 17 -7.64 9.13 4.19
CA PRO A 17 -6.89 8.17 3.40
C PRO A 17 -5.47 8.70 3.09
N ILE A 18 -4.51 7.82 2.76
CA ILE A 18 -3.13 8.16 2.36
C ILE A 18 -3.07 9.45 1.50
N ARG A 19 -4.10 9.64 0.66
CA ARG A 19 -4.44 10.86 -0.10
C ARG A 19 -4.31 12.21 0.64
N SER A 20 -4.41 12.26 1.95
CA SER A 20 -4.55 13.49 2.76
C SER A 20 -3.33 13.83 3.64
N SER A 21 -2.46 12.85 3.91
CA SER A 21 -1.35 12.97 4.85
C SER A 21 0.00 13.23 4.17
N ILE A 22 0.04 13.30 2.83
CA ILE A 22 1.25 13.43 2.02
C ILE A 22 1.43 14.88 1.55
N ASN A 23 2.57 15.50 1.90
CA ASN A 23 2.94 16.86 1.49
C ASN A 23 3.24 16.95 -0.03
N ARG A 24 2.91 18.11 -0.62
CA ARG A 24 3.05 18.40 -2.06
C ARG A 24 4.52 18.61 -2.48
N GLY A 25 5.17 17.54 -2.96
CA GLY A 25 6.39 17.61 -3.76
C GLY A 25 6.17 16.90 -5.10
N THR A 26 6.06 17.65 -6.20
CA THR A 26 5.84 17.12 -7.55
C THR A 26 7.13 17.11 -8.35
N GLU A 27 7.65 15.93 -8.70
CA GLU A 27 8.52 15.78 -9.86
C GLU A 27 7.67 15.53 -11.11
N ARG A 28 7.76 16.44 -12.08
CA ARG A 28 7.07 16.33 -13.38
C ARG A 28 8.02 15.74 -14.40
N THR A 29 7.84 14.47 -14.72
CA THR A 29 8.32 13.87 -15.97
C THR A 29 7.14 13.22 -16.68
N GLY A 30 6.72 13.79 -17.81
CA GLY A 30 5.80 13.20 -18.80
C GLY A 30 4.52 12.52 -18.27
N SER A 31 3.38 13.20 -18.41
CA SER A 31 1.99 12.74 -18.21
C SER A 31 1.55 12.06 -16.90
N ALA A 32 2.47 11.64 -16.01
CA ALA A 32 2.15 11.00 -14.74
C ALA A 32 2.72 11.76 -13.54
N SER A 33 2.00 11.75 -12.40
CA SER A 33 2.48 12.37 -11.16
C SER A 33 2.90 11.30 -10.15
N THR A 34 4.14 11.37 -9.69
CA THR A 34 4.64 10.60 -8.54
C THR A 34 4.76 11.58 -7.37
N ARG A 35 4.27 11.20 -6.18
CA ARG A 35 4.42 12.04 -4.97
C ARG A 35 5.07 11.23 -3.86
N ASN A 36 6.01 11.86 -3.16
CA ASN A 36 6.84 11.23 -2.14
C ASN A 36 6.22 11.40 -0.75
N VAL A 37 6.22 10.32 0.03
CA VAL A 37 5.84 10.35 1.44
C VAL A 37 7.07 10.76 2.24
N THR A 38 7.11 12.00 2.73
CA THR A 38 8.17 12.45 3.65
C THR A 38 8.01 11.80 5.02
N HIS A 39 9.08 11.19 5.52
CA HIS A 39 9.21 10.61 6.85
C HIS A 39 8.89 11.66 7.94
N SER A 40 7.66 11.65 8.45
CA SER A 40 7.19 12.55 9.50
C SER A 40 6.80 11.73 10.73
N ASN A 41 7.16 12.22 11.92
CA ASN A 41 6.80 11.61 13.21
C ASN A 41 5.29 11.34 13.38
N ARG A 42 4.41 11.90 12.54
CA ARG A 42 2.97 11.57 12.51
C ARG A 42 2.62 10.16 12.06
N VAL A 43 3.45 9.49 11.24
CA VAL A 43 3.17 8.10 10.83
C VAL A 43 3.23 7.15 12.03
N ARG A 44 4.03 7.50 13.06
CA ARG A 44 4.16 6.73 14.30
C ARG A 44 2.88 6.74 15.15
N GLU A 45 2.16 7.87 15.23
CA GLU A 45 0.94 7.98 16.05
C GLU A 45 -0.29 7.32 15.41
N ILE A 46 -0.36 7.28 14.07
CA ILE A 46 -1.50 6.69 13.35
C ILE A 46 -1.58 5.17 13.55
N CYS A 47 -0.45 4.49 13.76
CA CYS A 47 -0.38 3.03 13.77
C CYS A 47 -0.46 2.36 15.14
N GLN A 48 -0.36 3.10 16.25
CA GLN A 48 -0.27 2.49 17.59
C GLN A 48 -1.62 1.94 18.11
N TYR A 49 -2.74 2.23 17.44
CA TYR A 49 -4.08 1.88 17.91
C TYR A 49 -4.95 1.04 16.96
N SER A 50 -4.42 0.57 15.83
CA SER A 50 -5.25 0.01 14.74
C SER A 50 -5.66 -1.47 14.88
N LEU A 51 -5.28 -2.17 15.95
CA LEU A 51 -5.36 -3.65 16.00
C LEU A 51 -6.53 -4.25 16.81
N LEU A 52 -7.47 -3.47 17.35
CA LEU A 52 -8.51 -4.02 18.25
C LEU A 52 -9.97 -3.74 17.85
N PHE A 53 -10.31 -3.51 16.58
CA PHE A 53 -11.72 -3.31 16.19
C PHE A 53 -12.06 -3.77 14.76
N ILE A 54 -11.84 -5.04 14.43
CA ILE A 54 -12.06 -5.55 13.04
C ILE A 54 -13.54 -5.92 12.75
N VAL A 55 -14.46 -5.77 13.70
CA VAL A 55 -15.79 -6.42 13.60
C VAL A 55 -16.88 -5.57 12.90
N PHE A 56 -16.66 -4.28 12.60
CA PHE A 56 -17.74 -3.36 12.15
C PHE A 56 -17.45 -2.50 10.90
N PHE A 57 -16.52 -2.88 10.04
CA PHE A 57 -16.19 -2.09 8.84
C PHE A 57 -16.80 -2.64 7.55
N ASN A 58 -17.22 -1.74 6.65
CA ASN A 58 -17.63 -2.13 5.30
C ASN A 58 -16.41 -2.50 4.43
N ALA A 59 -16.64 -3.08 3.25
CA ALA A 59 -15.55 -3.59 2.40
C ALA A 59 -14.56 -2.50 1.94
N GLU A 60 -15.01 -1.26 1.79
CA GLU A 60 -14.16 -0.13 1.39
C GLU A 60 -13.26 0.32 2.54
N GLU A 61 -13.82 0.48 3.74
CA GLU A 61 -13.08 0.82 4.95
C GLU A 61 -12.04 -0.25 5.28
N MET A 62 -12.40 -1.54 5.15
CA MET A 62 -11.45 -2.64 5.29
C MET A 62 -10.32 -2.56 4.27
N GLY A 63 -10.59 -2.15 3.04
CA GLY A 63 -9.57 -1.92 2.03
C GLY A 63 -8.55 -0.87 2.46
N ILE A 64 -9.02 0.26 3.00
CA ILE A 64 -8.16 1.35 3.51
C ILE A 64 -7.30 0.87 4.68
N ILE A 65 -7.88 0.12 5.62
CA ILE A 65 -7.15 -0.42 6.78
C ILE A 65 -6.05 -1.38 6.31
N VAL A 66 -6.36 -2.26 5.36
CA VAL A 66 -5.39 -3.22 4.83
C VAL A 66 -4.27 -2.50 4.06
N GLU A 67 -4.60 -1.53 3.21
CA GLU A 67 -3.62 -0.71 2.50
C GLU A 67 -2.68 0.02 3.45
N THR A 68 -3.24 0.63 4.50
CA THR A 68 -2.47 1.33 5.55
C THR A 68 -1.57 0.36 6.32
N THR A 69 -2.08 -0.83 6.65
CA THR A 69 -1.33 -1.86 7.38
C THR A 69 -0.15 -2.39 6.56
N VAL A 70 -0.39 -2.65 5.27
CA VAL A 70 0.66 -3.05 4.31
C VAL A 70 1.72 -1.96 4.20
N LEU A 71 1.33 -0.71 4.03
CA LEU A 71 2.24 0.43 3.97
C LEU A 71 3.14 0.48 5.21
N ARG A 72 2.55 0.37 6.41
CA ARG A 72 3.30 0.38 7.67
C ARG A 72 4.32 -0.75 7.74
N HIS A 73 3.94 -1.97 7.34
CA HIS A 73 4.85 -3.11 7.35
C HIS A 73 5.99 -2.95 6.34
N LEU A 74 5.70 -2.45 5.13
CA LEU A 74 6.74 -2.17 4.14
C LEU A 74 7.71 -1.08 4.61
N ASP A 75 7.19 0.02 5.17
CA ASP A 75 8.01 1.09 5.73
C ASP A 75 8.90 0.59 6.87
N ALA A 76 8.34 -0.15 7.83
CA ALA A 76 9.08 -0.71 8.96
C ALA A 76 10.13 -1.74 8.54
N TYR A 77 9.83 -2.58 7.55
CA TYR A 77 10.76 -3.59 7.05
C TYR A 77 11.95 -2.97 6.32
N TYR A 78 11.71 -1.98 5.45
CA TYR A 78 12.76 -1.31 4.68
C TYR A 78 13.38 -0.10 5.38
N TYR A 79 12.93 0.27 6.58
CA TYR A 79 13.32 1.49 7.30
C TYR A 79 14.83 1.79 7.29
N ARG A 80 15.67 0.75 7.47
CA ARG A 80 17.14 0.89 7.53
C ARG A 80 17.76 1.41 6.23
N ASP A 81 17.14 1.09 5.10
CA ASP A 81 17.61 1.48 3.78
C ASP A 81 17.10 2.88 3.37
N THR A 82 16.33 3.55 4.24
CA THR A 82 15.72 4.87 3.99
C THR A 82 15.01 4.95 2.63
N PRO A 83 14.05 4.04 2.36
CA PRO A 83 13.41 3.96 1.06
C PRO A 83 12.63 5.23 0.72
N GLU A 84 12.57 5.53 -0.57
CA GLU A 84 11.56 6.42 -1.11
C GLU A 84 10.24 5.64 -1.20
N ILE A 85 9.26 6.04 -0.40
CA ILE A 85 7.89 5.53 -0.51
C ILE A 85 7.05 6.57 -1.24
N SER A 86 6.41 6.13 -2.32
CA SER A 86 5.57 6.99 -3.15
C SER A 86 4.31 6.24 -3.60
N TYR A 87 3.38 6.99 -4.19
CA TYR A 87 2.26 6.42 -4.95
C TYR A 87 2.32 6.96 -6.38
N TRP A 88 1.72 6.22 -7.31
CA TRP A 88 1.65 6.65 -8.70
C TRP A 88 0.21 6.69 -9.18
N ARG A 89 -0.11 7.73 -9.95
CA ARG A 89 -1.37 7.84 -10.67
C ARG A 89 -1.13 8.41 -12.06
N ASP A 90 -1.67 7.73 -13.06
CA ASP A 90 -1.72 8.24 -14.42
C ASP A 90 -2.84 9.27 -14.57
N ALA A 91 -2.52 10.44 -15.13
CA ALA A 91 -3.50 11.51 -15.30
C ALA A 91 -4.49 11.22 -16.44
N ALA A 92 -4.07 10.47 -17.47
CA ALA A 92 -4.89 10.20 -18.65
C ALA A 92 -5.90 9.07 -18.40
N THR A 93 -5.43 7.94 -17.86
CA THR A 93 -6.25 6.74 -17.66
C THR A 93 -6.81 6.61 -16.24
N ASN A 94 -6.42 7.51 -15.33
CA ASN A 94 -6.78 7.50 -13.91
C ASN A 94 -6.39 6.19 -13.18
N ARG A 95 -5.45 5.44 -13.75
CA ARG A 95 -4.92 4.20 -13.18
C ARG A 95 -3.94 4.53 -12.07
N GLU A 96 -3.87 3.67 -11.07
CA GLU A 96 -3.06 3.90 -9.87
C GLU A 96 -2.26 2.68 -9.44
N VAL A 97 -1.16 2.96 -8.77
CA VAL A 97 -0.39 2.02 -7.95
C VAL A 97 -0.34 2.59 -6.55
N ASP A 98 -0.83 1.82 -5.60
CA ASP A 98 -1.13 2.28 -4.24
C ASP A 98 0.15 2.61 -3.47
N ILE A 99 1.15 1.72 -3.53
CA ILE A 99 2.41 1.87 -2.80
C ILE A 99 3.58 1.51 -3.74
N ILE A 100 4.60 2.34 -3.79
CA ILE A 100 5.86 2.08 -4.47
C ILE A 100 6.96 2.25 -3.44
N VAL A 101 7.75 1.20 -3.24
CA VAL A 101 8.91 1.19 -2.35
C VAL A 101 10.16 1.15 -3.21
N LYS A 102 10.97 2.21 -3.16
CA LYS A 102 12.09 2.41 -4.07
C LYS A 102 13.37 2.76 -3.30
N SER A 103 14.47 2.17 -3.74
CA SER A 103 15.83 2.51 -3.34
C SER A 103 16.75 2.35 -4.56
N PRO A 104 18.04 2.68 -4.47
CA PRO A 104 18.99 2.33 -5.52
C PRO A 104 19.08 0.83 -5.82
N ALA A 105 18.72 -0.03 -4.86
CA ALA A 105 18.81 -1.49 -4.98
C ALA A 105 17.51 -2.17 -5.44
N TYR A 106 16.35 -1.56 -5.22
CA TYR A 106 15.06 -2.16 -5.54
C TYR A 106 14.01 -1.13 -5.96
N HIS A 107 13.05 -1.56 -6.78
CA HIS A 107 11.90 -0.78 -7.19
C HIS A 107 10.66 -1.68 -7.18
N LEU A 108 9.89 -1.60 -6.11
CA LEU A 108 8.83 -2.54 -5.77
C LEU A 108 7.46 -1.84 -5.81
N PRO A 109 6.70 -1.98 -6.91
CA PRO A 109 5.33 -1.51 -6.97
C PRO A 109 4.40 -2.55 -6.34
N CYS A 110 3.49 -2.06 -5.51
CA CYS A 110 2.51 -2.85 -4.77
C CYS A 110 1.12 -2.27 -5.03
N ALA A 111 0.18 -3.13 -5.43
CA ALA A 111 -1.24 -2.79 -5.48
C ALA A 111 -2.02 -3.63 -4.47
N VAL A 112 -2.88 -2.97 -3.70
CA VAL A 112 -3.74 -3.60 -2.69
C VAL A 112 -5.16 -3.70 -3.26
N LYS A 113 -5.64 -4.92 -3.42
CA LYS A 113 -6.98 -5.25 -3.92
C LYS A 113 -7.71 -6.09 -2.89
N TYR A 114 -8.24 -5.44 -1.86
CA TYR A 114 -9.02 -6.11 -0.83
C TYR A 114 -10.50 -6.28 -1.23
N LYS A 115 -10.74 -7.12 -2.25
CA LYS A 115 -12.06 -7.47 -2.78
C LYS A 115 -12.11 -8.96 -3.10
N GLU A 116 -13.31 -9.55 -3.20
CA GLU A 116 -13.50 -10.98 -3.51
C GLU A 116 -12.79 -11.42 -4.79
N LYS A 117 -12.74 -10.54 -5.79
CA LYS A 117 -11.99 -10.75 -7.02
C LYS A 117 -10.98 -9.63 -7.21
N ALA A 118 -9.72 -10.01 -7.37
CA ALA A 118 -8.62 -9.11 -7.69
C ALA A 118 -8.06 -9.47 -9.09
N PRO A 119 -8.80 -9.17 -10.18
CA PRO A 119 -8.30 -9.44 -11.51
C PRO A 119 -7.04 -8.61 -11.78
N LEU A 120 -6.06 -9.26 -12.37
CA LEU A 120 -4.86 -8.64 -12.88
C LEU A 120 -4.94 -8.66 -14.41
N ASP A 121 -4.92 -7.49 -15.02
CA ASP A 121 -4.92 -7.32 -16.47
C ASP A 121 -3.83 -6.33 -16.90
N ARG A 122 -3.51 -6.30 -18.20
CA ARG A 122 -2.49 -5.39 -18.76
C ARG A 122 -2.86 -3.91 -18.64
N THR A 123 -4.15 -3.61 -18.48
CA THR A 123 -4.65 -2.23 -18.32
C THR A 123 -4.62 -1.76 -16.86
N SER A 124 -4.34 -2.66 -15.91
CA SER A 124 -4.25 -2.34 -14.50
C SER A 124 -3.10 -1.38 -14.26
N GLY A 125 -3.26 -0.46 -13.30
CA GLY A 125 -2.22 0.52 -12.99
C GLY A 125 -0.89 -0.14 -12.62
N LEU A 126 -0.94 -1.27 -11.92
CA LEU A 126 0.24 -2.07 -11.58
C LEU A 126 0.96 -2.58 -12.82
N ALA A 127 0.23 -3.12 -13.80
CA ALA A 127 0.82 -3.62 -15.04
C ALA A 127 1.41 -2.49 -15.90
N VAL A 128 0.62 -1.44 -16.13
CA VAL A 128 1.04 -0.26 -16.90
C VAL A 128 2.28 0.39 -16.30
N TYR A 129 2.29 0.59 -14.98
CA TYR A 129 3.44 1.16 -14.30
C TYR A 129 4.68 0.27 -14.42
N SER A 130 4.52 -1.04 -14.19
CA SER A 130 5.64 -1.99 -14.22
C SER A 130 6.28 -2.10 -15.60
N GLU A 131 5.46 -2.11 -16.65
CA GLU A 131 5.93 -2.08 -18.04
C GLU A 131 6.66 -0.77 -18.35
N SER A 132 6.08 0.37 -17.98
CA SER A 132 6.68 1.69 -18.24
C SER A 132 8.04 1.90 -17.57
N LYS A 133 8.30 1.17 -16.48
CA LYS A 133 9.54 1.23 -15.70
C LYS A 133 10.47 0.04 -15.93
N GLY A 134 10.07 -0.93 -16.77
CA GLY A 134 10.86 -2.14 -17.05
C GLY A 134 11.11 -3.01 -15.82
N LEU A 135 10.11 -3.12 -14.93
CA LEU A 135 10.26 -3.80 -13.64
C LEU A 135 10.10 -5.30 -13.79
N GLY A 136 11.04 -6.06 -13.24
CA GLY A 136 10.98 -7.54 -13.27
C GLY A 136 9.97 -8.14 -12.30
N ARG A 137 9.56 -7.39 -11.26
CA ARG A 137 8.68 -7.88 -10.19
C ARG A 137 7.70 -6.80 -9.73
N ALA A 138 6.49 -7.22 -9.39
CA ALA A 138 5.43 -6.40 -8.81
C ALA A 138 4.59 -7.23 -7.83
N PHE A 139 4.03 -6.59 -6.81
CA PHE A 139 3.19 -7.26 -5.81
C PHE A 139 1.72 -6.91 -6.01
N LEU A 140 0.88 -7.94 -6.10
CA LEU A 140 -0.57 -7.82 -6.02
C LEU A 140 -1.02 -8.42 -4.69
N ILE A 141 -1.50 -7.57 -3.81
CA ILE A 141 -1.87 -7.91 -2.45
C ILE A 141 -3.37 -8.06 -2.40
N THR A 142 -3.87 -9.26 -2.12
CA THR A 142 -5.29 -9.59 -2.30
C THR A 142 -5.96 -9.97 -0.98
N LYS A 143 -7.30 -10.10 -1.02
CA LYS A 143 -8.08 -10.64 0.09
C LYS A 143 -8.06 -12.17 0.15
N SER A 144 -8.04 -12.83 -1.02
CA SER A 144 -8.24 -14.28 -1.13
C SER A 144 -7.01 -15.06 -0.68
N ASP A 145 -7.23 -16.15 0.07
CA ASP A 145 -6.18 -17.07 0.54
C ASP A 145 -5.61 -17.92 -0.60
N GLU A 146 -6.36 -18.06 -1.70
CA GLU A 146 -5.97 -18.82 -2.89
C GLU A 146 -4.94 -18.08 -3.76
N ASP A 147 -4.81 -16.76 -3.58
CA ASP A 147 -3.93 -15.90 -4.36
C ASP A 147 -2.49 -15.94 -3.81
N LEU A 148 -1.87 -17.13 -3.79
CA LEU A 148 -0.48 -17.32 -3.40
C LEU A 148 0.33 -17.89 -4.58
N GLY A 149 0.99 -17.02 -5.34
CA GLY A 149 1.83 -17.46 -6.46
C GLY A 149 2.20 -16.37 -7.45
N VAL A 150 3.03 -16.75 -8.42
CA VAL A 150 3.48 -15.85 -9.49
C VAL A 150 2.53 -15.94 -10.66
N THR A 151 1.97 -14.80 -11.05
CA THR A 151 1.20 -14.62 -12.28
C THR A 151 2.06 -13.87 -13.30
N ARG A 152 2.02 -14.30 -14.56
CA ARG A 152 2.64 -13.58 -15.68
C ARG A 152 1.54 -13.17 -16.64
N LEU A 153 1.62 -11.94 -17.13
CA LEU A 153 0.73 -11.47 -18.19
C LEU A 153 1.43 -11.71 -19.52
N GLU A 154 0.67 -12.14 -20.53
CA GLU A 154 1.22 -12.37 -21.87
C GLU A 154 1.83 -11.08 -22.44
N GLY A 155 3.04 -11.20 -22.98
CA GLY A 155 3.78 -10.07 -23.55
C GLY A 155 4.41 -9.13 -22.51
N MET A 156 4.51 -9.54 -21.24
CA MET A 156 5.20 -8.78 -20.20
C MET A 156 6.26 -9.65 -19.51
N ASP A 157 7.44 -9.08 -19.30
CA ASP A 157 8.52 -9.73 -18.55
C ASP A 157 8.32 -9.64 -17.03
N THR A 158 7.45 -8.73 -16.58
CA THR A 158 7.14 -8.53 -15.16
C THR A 158 6.45 -9.75 -14.55
N GLN A 159 7.01 -10.23 -13.44
CA GLN A 159 6.39 -11.25 -12.59
C GLN A 159 5.52 -10.59 -11.52
N PHE A 160 4.22 -10.89 -11.53
CA PHE A 160 3.30 -10.38 -10.53
C PHE A 160 3.11 -11.40 -9.44
N LEU A 161 3.67 -11.14 -8.26
CA LEU A 161 3.48 -11.99 -7.10
C LEU A 161 2.14 -11.64 -6.45
N LYS A 162 1.19 -12.58 -6.55
CA LYS A 162 -0.04 -12.54 -5.78
C LYS A 162 0.23 -13.08 -4.39
N VAL A 163 -0.14 -12.31 -3.38
CA VAL A 163 -0.04 -12.70 -1.98
C VAL A 163 -1.27 -12.22 -1.21
N PRO A 164 -1.86 -13.06 -0.34
CA PRO A 164 -2.92 -12.61 0.55
C PRO A 164 -2.38 -11.62 1.58
N SER A 165 -3.12 -10.53 1.84
CA SER A 165 -2.66 -9.43 2.68
C SER A 165 -2.25 -9.85 4.09
N HIS A 166 -3.02 -10.74 4.71
CA HIS A 166 -2.74 -11.23 6.06
C HIS A 166 -1.45 -12.06 6.13
N ILE A 167 -1.13 -12.85 5.09
CA ILE A 167 0.14 -13.59 4.99
C ILE A 167 1.30 -12.62 4.84
N LEU A 168 1.18 -11.62 3.95
CA LEU A 168 2.23 -10.61 3.77
C LEU A 168 2.54 -9.91 5.08
N CYS A 169 1.51 -9.39 5.76
CA CYS A 169 1.66 -8.65 7.01
C CYS A 169 2.27 -9.54 8.11
N TYR A 170 1.87 -10.81 8.18
CA TYR A 170 2.48 -11.77 9.11
C TYR A 170 3.98 -11.96 8.83
N LEU A 171 4.37 -12.22 7.58
CA LEU A 171 5.76 -12.46 7.20
C LEU A 171 6.62 -11.21 7.44
N LEU A 172 6.15 -10.03 7.03
CA LEU A 172 6.84 -8.77 7.27
C LEU A 172 6.96 -8.47 8.78
N GLY A 173 5.90 -8.67 9.55
CA GLY A 173 5.93 -8.50 11.00
C GLY A 173 6.90 -9.44 11.71
N GLN A 174 7.04 -10.69 11.26
CA GLN A 174 8.08 -11.59 11.78
C GLN A 174 9.49 -11.12 11.40
N ALA A 175 9.68 -10.68 10.15
CA ALA A 175 10.97 -10.22 9.68
C ALA A 175 11.42 -8.93 10.39
N GLU A 176 10.49 -7.99 10.66
CA GLU A 176 10.73 -6.82 11.51
C GLU A 176 11.25 -7.22 12.89
N ARG A 177 10.59 -8.18 13.56
CA ARG A 177 11.02 -8.66 14.87
C ARG A 177 12.45 -9.22 14.88
N VAL A 178 12.90 -9.80 13.78
CA VAL A 178 14.27 -10.33 13.64
C VAL A 178 15.25 -9.21 13.32
N LEU A 179 14.89 -8.30 12.41
CA LEU A 179 15.75 -7.20 11.99
C LEU A 179 15.99 -6.20 13.12
N TRP A 180 14.98 -5.92 13.96
CA TRP A 180 15.03 -4.89 15.00
C TRP A 180 15.54 -5.39 16.36
N LYS A 181 16.28 -6.50 16.39
CA LYS A 181 17.13 -6.88 17.53
C LYS A 181 18.50 -6.21 17.43
#